data_AF-A0A7S0RB22-F1
#
_entry.id   AF-A0A7S0RB22-F1
#
_cell.length_a   1.000
_cell.length_b   1.000
_cell.length_c   1.000
_cell.angle_alpha   90.00
_cell.angle_beta   90.00
_cell.angle_gamma   90.00
#
_symmetry.space_group_name_H-M   'P 1'
#
loop_
_entity.id
_entity.type
_entity.pdbx_description
1 polymer ?
#
loop_
_entity_poly.entity_id
_entity_poly.type
_entity_poly.pdbx_seq_one_letter_code
_entity_poly.pdbx_strand_id
1 'polypeptide(L)'
;VATCELSPEMKVMYDRATDYWKLLMKVFNCAAVGGKQSVIMKTQFWGAHQRFFRQMLLCAKVPTLAVMAMEAVHQHNMCVVIGLQSTGESGMNKAIEDNDGEDINDFVSAPMMIVKRLIETQFPTHTYPDDPFGRSAALYRELVRALRKWRDLPSVA
;
A
#
# COMPACT_ATOMS: atom_id res chain seq x y z
N VAL A 1 16.66 -15.94 -16.07
CA VAL A 1 15.99 -14.86 -15.30
C VAL A 1 16.20 -15.19 -13.83
N ALA A 2 16.82 -14.31 -13.05
CA ALA A 2 16.99 -14.55 -11.61
C ALA A 2 15.61 -14.49 -10.93
N THR A 3 15.28 -15.51 -10.14
CA THR A 3 14.05 -15.58 -9.35
C THR A 3 14.34 -15.10 -7.92
N CYS A 4 13.43 -14.31 -7.35
CA CYS A 4 13.51 -13.87 -5.96
C CYS A 4 12.28 -14.40 -5.23
N GLU A 5 12.48 -15.38 -4.36
CA GLU A 5 11.43 -15.90 -3.51
C GLU A 5 11.06 -14.86 -2.44
N LEU A 6 9.77 -14.75 -2.13
CA LEU A 6 9.30 -13.89 -1.04
C LEU A 6 9.62 -14.56 0.30
N SER A 7 10.18 -13.80 1.24
CA SER A 7 10.38 -14.28 2.61
C SER A 7 9.03 -14.63 3.26
N PRO A 8 9.01 -15.52 4.27
CA PRO A 8 7.79 -15.85 5.00
C PRO A 8 7.07 -14.60 5.54
N GLU A 9 7.83 -13.64 6.06
CA GLU A 9 7.33 -12.37 6.61
C GLU A 9 6.68 -11.53 5.50
N MET A 10 7.32 -11.47 4.34
CA MET A 10 6.81 -10.74 3.19
C MET A 10 5.54 -11.37 2.60
N LYS A 11 5.42 -12.69 2.61
CA LYS A 11 4.20 -13.41 2.21
C LYS A 11 3.03 -13.03 3.13
N VAL A 12 3.28 -13.04 4.45
CA VAL A 12 2.28 -12.61 5.44
C VAL A 12 1.88 -11.14 5.22
N MET A 13 2.84 -10.25 4.97
CA MET A 13 2.56 -8.84 4.65
C MET A 13 1.73 -8.70 3.37
N TYR A 14 2.06 -9.46 2.32
CA TYR A 14 1.34 -9.46 1.05
C TYR A 14 -0.12 -9.91 1.20
N ASP A 15 -0.34 -10.99 1.95
CA ASP A 15 -1.69 -11.52 2.20
C ASP A 15 -2.53 -10.52 2.99
N ARG A 16 -1.95 -9.88 4.01
CA ARG A 16 -2.62 -8.83 4.79
C ARG A 16 -2.95 -7.61 3.96
N ALA A 17 -2.01 -7.15 3.12
CA ALA A 17 -2.26 -6.06 2.20
C ALA A 17 -3.42 -6.40 1.24
N THR A 18 -3.44 -7.64 0.73
CA THR A 18 -4.52 -8.11 -0.15
C THR A 18 -5.88 -8.11 0.57
N ASP A 19 -5.94 -8.61 1.80
CA ASP A 19 -7.16 -8.55 2.63
C ASP A 19 -7.59 -7.10 2.91
N TYR A 20 -6.64 -6.21 3.15
CA TYR A 20 -6.90 -4.78 3.34
C TYR A 20 -7.49 -4.13 2.09
N TRP A 21 -6.89 -4.34 0.92
CA TRP A 21 -7.39 -3.78 -0.34
C TRP A 21 -8.77 -4.33 -0.72
N LYS A 22 -9.06 -5.61 -0.41
CA LYS A 22 -10.41 -6.18 -0.56
C LYS A 22 -11.44 -5.45 0.31
N LEU A 23 -11.10 -5.18 1.57
CA LEU A 23 -11.97 -4.45 2.48
C LEU A 23 -12.18 -3.01 1.99
N LEU A 24 -11.11 -2.33 1.60
CA LEU A 24 -11.16 -0.97 1.07
C LEU A 24 -12.05 -0.89 -0.19
N MET A 25 -11.95 -1.87 -1.10
CA MET A 25 -12.82 -1.96 -2.27
C MET A 25 -14.29 -2.06 -1.89
N LYS A 26 -14.63 -2.85 -0.86
CA LYS A 26 -16.03 -2.95 -0.39
C LYS A 26 -16.54 -1.62 0.15
N VAL A 27 -15.72 -0.93 0.95
CA VAL A 27 -16.04 0.42 1.45
C VAL A 27 -16.29 1.37 0.27
N PHE A 28 -15.38 1.41 -0.70
CA PHE A 28 -15.49 2.25 -1.89
C PHE A 28 -16.73 1.92 -2.71
N ASN A 29 -17.11 0.65 -2.85
CA ASN A 29 -18.33 0.26 -3.57
C ASN A 29 -19.62 0.60 -2.81
N CYS A 30 -19.63 0.48 -1.48
CA CYS A 30 -20.77 0.90 -0.65
C CYS A 30 -20.99 2.41 -0.72
N ALA A 31 -19.89 3.17 -0.81
CA ALA A 31 -19.89 4.62 -0.77
C ALA A 31 -19.89 5.27 -2.18
N ALA A 32 -19.76 4.48 -3.24
CA ALA A 32 -19.81 4.95 -4.62
C ALA A 32 -21.21 5.47 -4.98
N VAL A 33 -21.29 6.76 -5.27
CA VAL A 33 -22.46 7.38 -5.89
C VAL A 33 -22.42 7.06 -7.39
N GLY A 34 -23.56 6.68 -7.98
CA GLY A 34 -23.64 6.30 -9.40
C GLY A 34 -23.15 7.40 -10.37
N GLY A 35 -22.88 7.02 -11.63
CA GLY A 35 -22.51 7.96 -12.70
C GLY A 35 -21.01 8.19 -12.88
N LYS A 36 -20.62 9.31 -13.49
CA LYS A 36 -19.23 9.62 -13.90
C LYS A 36 -18.24 9.63 -12.74
N GLN A 37 -18.67 10.04 -11.55
CA GLN A 37 -17.83 10.07 -10.35
C GLN A 37 -17.40 8.66 -9.91
N SER A 38 -18.28 7.66 -10.03
CA SER A 38 -17.96 6.26 -9.74
C SER A 38 -16.83 5.72 -10.63
N VAL A 39 -16.82 6.10 -11.91
CA VAL A 39 -15.81 5.65 -12.88
C VAL A 39 -14.44 6.23 -12.52
N ILE A 40 -14.37 7.54 -12.25
CA ILE A 40 -13.13 8.21 -11.87
C ILE A 40 -12.57 7.60 -10.58
N MET A 41 -13.42 7.42 -9.57
CA MET A 41 -13.03 6.84 -8.28
C MET A 41 -12.46 5.42 -8.43
N LYS A 42 -13.08 4.57 -9.27
CA LYS A 42 -12.57 3.22 -9.58
C LYS A 42 -11.21 3.26 -10.27
N THR A 43 -11.04 4.14 -11.25
CA THR A 43 -9.74 4.30 -11.94
C THR A 43 -8.64 4.73 -10.99
N GLN A 44 -8.90 5.71 -10.12
CA GLN A 44 -7.95 6.17 -9.11
C GLN A 44 -7.62 5.08 -8.09
N PHE A 45 -8.63 4.33 -7.63
CA PHE A 45 -8.45 3.19 -6.74
C PHE A 45 -7.50 2.16 -7.32
N TRP A 46 -7.74 1.70 -8.56
CA TRP A 46 -6.90 0.68 -9.20
C TRP A 46 -5.49 1.20 -9.50
N GLY A 47 -5.35 2.48 -9.87
CA GLY A 47 -4.04 3.11 -10.05
C GLY A 47 -3.25 3.20 -8.74
N ALA A 48 -3.90 3.47 -7.61
CA ALA A 48 -3.27 3.44 -6.28
C ALA A 48 -2.90 2.01 -5.86
N HIS A 49 -3.80 1.04 -6.07
CA HIS A 49 -3.57 -0.39 -5.80
C HIS A 49 -2.32 -0.92 -6.52
N GLN A 50 -2.19 -0.66 -7.83
CA GLN A 50 -1.02 -1.10 -8.60
C GLN A 50 0.28 -0.50 -8.09
N ARG A 51 0.29 0.81 -7.80
CA ARG A 51 1.47 1.50 -7.25
C ARG A 51 1.86 0.95 -5.89
N PHE A 52 0.89 0.68 -5.01
CA PHE A 52 1.13 0.10 -3.69
C PHE A 52 1.87 -1.24 -3.80
N PHE A 53 1.32 -2.19 -4.57
CA PHE A 53 1.92 -3.53 -4.68
C PHE A 53 3.26 -3.50 -5.41
N ARG A 54 3.44 -2.61 -6.40
CA ARG A 54 4.74 -2.42 -7.05
C ARG A 54 5.81 -2.00 -6.05
N GLN A 55 5.53 -1.00 -5.20
CA GLN A 55 6.50 -0.53 -4.20
C GLN A 55 6.79 -1.62 -3.16
N MET A 56 5.75 -2.26 -2.64
CA MET A 56 5.88 -3.34 -1.67
C MET A 56 6.74 -4.50 -2.20
N LEU A 57 6.50 -4.96 -3.43
CA LEU A 57 7.29 -6.04 -4.06
C LEU A 57 8.70 -5.60 -4.49
N LEU A 58 8.92 -4.31 -4.72
CA LEU A 58 10.27 -3.78 -4.98
C LEU A 58 11.12 -3.87 -3.71
N CYS A 59 10.57 -3.43 -2.57
CA CYS A 59 11.23 -3.55 -1.26
C CYS A 59 11.57 -5.00 -0.91
N ALA A 60 10.66 -5.94 -1.21
CA ALA A 60 10.88 -7.37 -0.97
C ALA A 60 12.11 -7.95 -1.67
N LYS A 61 12.57 -7.35 -2.77
CA LYS A 61 13.71 -7.83 -3.55
C LYS A 61 15.05 -7.28 -3.09
N VAL A 62 15.04 -6.22 -2.28
CA VAL A 62 16.26 -5.52 -1.84
C VAL A 62 17.23 -6.46 -1.11
N PRO A 63 16.80 -7.33 -0.16
CA PRO A 63 17.74 -8.22 0.53
C PRO A 63 18.45 -9.19 -0.43
N THR A 64 17.70 -9.81 -1.34
CA THR A 64 18.26 -10.73 -2.34
C THR A 64 19.23 -10.01 -3.29
N LEU A 65 18.87 -8.80 -3.73
CA LEU A 65 19.75 -7.97 -4.56
C LEU A 65 21.05 -7.61 -3.83
N ALA A 66 20.97 -7.30 -2.53
CA ALA A 66 22.15 -7.01 -1.72
C ALA A 66 23.08 -8.23 -1.61
N VAL A 67 22.53 -9.43 -1.36
CA VAL A 67 23.33 -10.67 -1.34
C VAL A 67 24.02 -10.91 -2.69
N MET A 68 23.28 -10.79 -3.80
CA MET A 68 23.84 -10.98 -5.14
C MET A 68 24.94 -9.96 -5.45
N ALA A 69 24.76 -8.71 -5.03
CA ALA A 69 25.77 -7.66 -5.22
C ALA A 69 27.05 -7.97 -4.43
N MET A 70 26.92 -8.39 -3.18
CA MET A 70 28.06 -8.75 -2.33
C MET A 70 28.80 -9.97 -2.86
N GLU A 71 28.09 -10.97 -3.37
CA GLU A 71 28.68 -12.15 -4.02
C GLU A 71 29.47 -11.77 -5.27
N ALA A 72 28.92 -10.91 -6.14
CA ALA A 72 29.60 -10.43 -7.33
C ALA A 72 30.91 -9.69 -7.02
N VAL A 73 30.92 -8.86 -5.98
CA VAL A 73 32.12 -8.11 -5.57
C VAL A 73 33.15 -9.05 -4.94
N HIS A 74 32.76 -9.86 -3.96
CA HIS A 74 33.71 -10.63 -3.14
C HIS A 74 34.21 -11.92 -3.81
N GLN A 75 33.35 -12.61 -4.57
CA GLN A 75 33.69 -13.94 -5.11
C GLN A 75 34.12 -13.90 -6.57
N HIS A 76 33.63 -12.92 -7.32
CA HIS A 76 33.86 -12.83 -8.77
C HIS A 76 34.70 -11.62 -9.17
N ASN A 77 35.14 -10.79 -8.21
CA ASN A 77 35.93 -9.58 -8.46
C ASN A 77 35.28 -8.65 -9.52
N MET A 78 33.94 -8.54 -9.49
CA MET A 78 33.16 -7.71 -10.40
C MET A 78 32.75 -6.39 -9.76
N CYS A 79 32.53 -5.36 -10.59
CA CYS A 79 31.92 -4.10 -10.16
C CYS A 79 30.40 -4.15 -10.39
N VAL A 80 29.62 -3.80 -9.36
CA VAL A 80 28.15 -3.78 -9.42
C VAL A 80 27.67 -2.34 -9.62
N VAL A 81 26.88 -2.11 -10.67
CA VAL A 81 26.24 -0.82 -10.94
C VAL A 81 24.75 -0.92 -10.61
N ILE A 82 24.28 -0.11 -9.67
CA ILE A 82 22.87 -0.07 -9.24
C ILE A 82 22.22 1.19 -9.81
N GLY A 83 21.28 1.01 -10.73
CA GLY A 83 20.45 2.10 -11.26
C GLY A 83 19.13 2.23 -10.49
N LEU A 84 18.97 3.33 -9.75
CA LEU A 84 17.69 3.68 -9.11
C LEU A 84 16.80 4.40 -10.13
N GLN A 85 15.91 3.68 -10.80
CA GLN A 85 15.07 4.25 -11.86
C GLN A 85 13.91 5.11 -11.34
N SER A 86 13.41 4.80 -10.14
CA SER A 86 12.29 5.52 -9.55
C SER A 86 12.48 5.51 -8.04
N THR A 87 13.08 6.56 -7.49
CA THR A 87 13.27 6.69 -6.03
C THR A 87 11.94 6.85 -5.29
N GLY A 88 10.81 7.03 -5.98
CA GLY A 88 9.49 7.21 -5.32
C GLY A 88 9.41 8.49 -4.47
N GLU A 89 10.47 9.29 -4.45
CA GLU A 89 10.68 10.51 -3.67
C GLU A 89 9.67 11.60 -4.01
N SER A 90 9.05 11.58 -5.20
CA SER A 90 8.01 12.56 -5.54
C SER A 90 6.79 12.49 -4.62
N GLY A 91 6.56 11.36 -3.94
CA GLY A 91 5.55 11.24 -2.89
C GLY A 91 6.03 11.74 -1.53
N MET A 92 7.31 11.56 -1.21
CA MET A 92 7.91 11.96 0.08
C MET A 92 8.20 13.46 0.13
N ASN A 93 8.78 14.02 -0.94
CA ASN A 93 9.04 15.46 -1.05
C ASN A 93 7.74 16.26 -0.94
N LYS A 94 6.63 15.77 -1.51
CA LYS A 94 5.31 16.41 -1.34
C LYS A 94 4.79 16.35 0.09
N ALA A 95 5.03 15.25 0.80
CA ALA A 95 4.64 15.13 2.20
C ALA A 95 5.48 16.05 3.12
N ILE A 96 6.76 16.27 2.77
CA ILE A 96 7.65 17.22 3.45
C ILE A 96 7.21 18.65 3.17
N GLU A 97 6.89 18.96 1.91
CA GLU A 97 6.34 20.26 1.48
C GLU A 97 4.99 20.58 2.16
N ASP A 98 4.11 19.59 2.28
CA ASP A 98 2.78 19.74 2.91
C ASP A 98 2.85 19.85 4.46
N ASN A 99 3.97 19.48 5.10
CA ASN A 99 4.21 19.60 6.56
C ASN A 99 5.16 20.75 6.93
N ASP A 100 5.27 21.78 6.08
CA ASP A 100 6.00 23.03 6.38
C ASP A 100 7.49 22.83 6.77
N GLY A 101 8.10 21.72 6.30
CA GLY A 101 9.50 21.42 6.55
C GLY A 101 9.82 20.90 7.96
N GLU A 102 8.84 20.49 8.77
CA GLU A 102 9.12 19.73 10.00
C GLU A 102 9.80 18.40 9.65
N ASP A 103 10.89 18.07 10.36
CA ASP A 103 11.57 16.78 10.26
C ASP A 103 10.56 15.66 10.57
N ILE A 104 10.02 15.04 9.52
CA ILE A 104 9.30 13.77 9.59
C ILE A 104 10.28 12.69 10.06
N ASN A 105 10.50 12.63 11.38
CA ASN A 105 11.32 11.63 12.06
C ASN A 105 10.70 10.22 11.99
N ASP A 106 9.42 10.10 11.60
CA ASP A 106 8.81 8.83 11.25
C ASP A 106 8.96 8.58 9.75
N PHE A 107 9.78 7.58 9.39
CA PHE A 107 9.87 7.06 8.03
C PHE A 107 8.48 6.64 7.53
N VAL A 108 7.79 7.53 6.80
CA VAL A 108 6.51 7.19 6.18
C VAL A 108 6.78 6.31 4.97
N SER A 109 6.46 5.02 5.07
CA SER A 109 6.67 4.11 3.94
C SER A 109 5.85 4.57 2.71
N ALA A 110 6.46 4.51 1.52
CA ALA A 110 5.80 4.90 0.27
C ALA A 110 4.43 4.21 0.04
N PRO A 111 4.24 2.91 0.39
CA PRO A 111 2.93 2.28 0.36
C PRO A 111 1.89 2.94 1.28
N MET A 112 2.28 3.39 2.48
CA MET A 112 1.39 4.09 3.40
C MET A 112 0.89 5.42 2.79
N MET A 113 1.80 6.21 2.20
CA MET A 113 1.44 7.48 1.55
C MET A 113 0.44 7.28 0.39
N ILE A 114 0.61 6.22 -0.39
CA ILE A 114 -0.33 5.89 -1.48
C ILE A 114 -1.74 5.66 -0.93
N VAL A 115 -1.85 4.90 0.16
CA VAL A 115 -3.14 4.59 0.80
C VAL A 115 -3.74 5.83 1.48
N LYS A 116 -2.94 6.58 2.24
CA LYS A 116 -3.36 7.82 2.92
C LYS A 116 -3.95 8.81 1.91
N ARG A 117 -3.22 9.10 0.84
CA ARG A 117 -3.67 10.01 -0.22
C ARG A 117 -4.92 9.50 -0.94
N LEU A 118 -5.03 8.19 -1.18
CA LEU A 118 -6.24 7.61 -1.78
C LEU A 118 -7.45 7.86 -0.88
N ILE A 119 -7.29 7.67 0.44
CA ILE A 119 -8.37 7.91 1.40
C ILE A 119 -8.70 9.41 1.46
N GLU A 120 -7.72 10.28 1.69
CA GLU A 120 -7.98 11.72 1.86
C GLU A 120 -8.63 12.36 0.64
N THR A 121 -8.28 11.93 -0.57
CA THR A 121 -8.76 12.58 -1.80
C THR A 121 -9.98 11.89 -2.42
N GLN A 122 -10.16 10.58 -2.22
CA GLN A 122 -11.18 9.80 -2.92
C GLN A 122 -12.16 9.10 -1.99
N PHE A 123 -11.94 9.09 -0.67
CA PHE A 123 -12.86 8.43 0.25
C PHE A 123 -14.18 9.22 0.31
N PRO A 124 -15.33 8.57 0.07
CA PRO A 124 -16.59 9.29 0.11
C PRO A 124 -16.96 9.60 1.57
N THR A 125 -16.93 10.87 1.94
CA THR A 125 -17.25 11.38 3.29
C THR A 125 -18.74 11.59 3.51
N HIS A 126 -19.57 11.49 2.47
CA HIS A 126 -21.02 11.63 2.61
C HIS A 126 -21.63 10.40 3.28
N THR A 127 -21.98 10.55 4.55
CA THR A 127 -22.88 9.65 5.26
C THR A 127 -24.28 9.78 4.68
N TYR A 128 -24.87 8.69 4.20
CA TYR A 128 -26.30 8.64 3.88
C TYR A 128 -27.08 8.63 5.21
N PRO A 129 -27.89 9.66 5.51
CA PRO A 129 -28.65 9.75 6.76
C PRO A 129 -29.64 8.58 6.93
N ASP A 130 -30.13 8.07 5.80
CA ASP A 130 -30.91 6.85 5.72
C ASP A 130 -30.07 5.80 4.96
N ASP A 131 -29.62 4.76 5.65
CA ASP A 131 -29.09 3.52 5.03
C ASP A 131 -30.21 2.48 4.96
N PRO A 132 -31.18 2.60 4.02
CA PRO A 132 -32.34 1.71 3.95
C PRO A 132 -31.98 0.26 3.61
N PHE A 133 -30.71 -0.01 3.26
CA PHE A 133 -30.23 -1.33 2.86
C PHE A 133 -29.30 -1.98 3.90
N GLY A 134 -29.04 -1.33 5.04
CA GLY A 134 -28.14 -1.84 6.08
C GLY A 134 -26.71 -2.12 5.59
N ARG A 135 -26.29 -1.44 4.51
CA ARG A 135 -24.97 -1.60 3.88
C ARG A 135 -23.86 -1.21 4.84
N SER A 136 -24.09 -0.18 5.63
CA SER A 136 -23.18 0.31 6.67
C SER A 136 -23.01 -0.71 7.80
N ALA A 137 -24.08 -1.39 8.20
CA ALA A 137 -24.04 -2.41 9.25
C ALA A 137 -23.29 -3.68 8.82
N ALA A 138 -23.49 -4.12 7.56
CA ALA A 138 -22.72 -5.23 7.00
C ALA A 138 -21.22 -4.90 6.89
N LEU A 139 -20.90 -3.70 6.39
CA LEU A 139 -19.53 -3.21 6.29
C LEU A 139 -18.86 -3.08 7.67
N TYR A 140 -19.57 -2.55 8.67
CA TYR A 140 -19.07 -2.44 10.05
C TYR A 140 -18.73 -3.81 10.64
N ARG A 141 -19.59 -4.83 10.44
CA ARG A 141 -19.30 -6.20 10.87
C ARG A 141 -18.05 -6.77 10.21
N GLU A 142 -17.85 -6.51 8.92
CA GLU A 142 -16.65 -6.94 8.21
C GLU A 142 -15.38 -6.21 8.68
N LEU A 143 -15.47 -4.90 8.92
CA LEU A 143 -14.40 -4.09 9.51
C LEU A 143 -14.00 -4.64 10.88
N VAL A 144 -14.97 -4.84 11.78
CA VAL A 144 -14.71 -5.41 13.11
C VAL A 144 -14.12 -6.82 13.01
N ARG A 145 -14.60 -7.66 12.10
CA ARG A 145 -14.03 -9.00 11.86
C ARG A 145 -12.59 -8.91 11.38
N ALA A 146 -12.29 -8.04 10.42
CA ALA A 146 -10.95 -7.84 9.89
C ALA A 146 -10.00 -7.29 10.96
N LEU A 147 -10.42 -6.27 11.71
CA LEU A 147 -9.65 -5.69 12.81
C LEU A 147 -9.35 -6.71 13.91
N ARG A 148 -10.33 -7.53 14.31
CA ARG A 148 -10.10 -8.62 15.27
C ARG A 148 -9.12 -9.66 14.73
N LYS A 149 -9.30 -10.08 13.49
CA LYS A 149 -8.38 -11.01 12.81
C LYS A 149 -6.96 -10.44 12.79
N TRP A 150 -6.80 -9.14 12.53
CA TRP A 150 -5.49 -8.51 12.39
C TRP A 150 -4.84 -8.13 13.72
N ARG A 151 -5.61 -7.83 14.77
CA ARG A 151 -5.09 -7.49 16.10
C ARG A 151 -4.23 -8.62 16.68
N ASP A 152 -4.65 -9.86 16.46
CA ASP A 152 -4.02 -11.02 17.07
C ASP A 152 -2.91 -11.62 16.17
N LEU A 153 -2.58 -10.95 15.05
CA LEU A 153 -1.54 -11.36 14.11
C LEU A 153 -0.19 -10.71 14.45
N PRO A 154 0.94 -11.43 14.31
CA PRO A 154 2.26 -10.89 14.63
C PRO A 154 2.58 -9.69 13.73
N SER A 155 2.94 -8.54 14.30
CA SER A 155 3.48 -7.42 13.54
C SER A 155 4.85 -7.83 13.01
N VAL A 156 5.11 -7.63 11.72
CA VAL A 156 6.48 -7.67 11.20
C VAL A 156 7.08 -6.34 11.65
N ALA A 157 7.86 -6.37 12.73
CA ALA A 157 8.60 -5.21 13.24
C ALA A 157 9.79 -4.93 12.32
#